data_AF-A0A1C6KW95-F1
#
_entry.id   AF-A0A1C6KW95-F1
#
_cell.length_a   1.000
_cell.length_b   1.000
_cell.length_c   1.000
_cell.angle_alpha   90.00
_cell.angle_beta   90.00
_cell.angle_gamma   90.00
#
_symmetry.space_group_name_H-M   'P 1'
#
loop_
_entity.id
_entity.type
_entity.pdbx_description
1 polymer ?
#
loop_
_entity_poly.entity_id
_entity_poly.type
_entity_poly.pdbx_seq_one_letter_code
_entity_poly.pdbx_strand_id
1 'polypeptide(L)'
;MTPLTQTILTFVLGGGLVSFLTAIITMKYTKKQAEANAMKAMQDVYQGLINDLRVDINDMRSERKELRSEIEKIKSEVDNNRKLCNELKPYKCTDLSCTKRKA
;
A
#
# COMPACT_ATOMS: atom_id res chain seq x y z
N MET A 1 -36.01 -65.44 4.06
CA MET A 1 -35.74 -64.02 4.34
C MET A 1 -35.67 -63.29 3.01
N THR A 2 -36.44 -62.22 2.83
CA THR A 2 -36.45 -61.45 1.56
C THR A 2 -35.12 -60.70 1.41
N PRO A 3 -34.63 -60.46 0.18
CA PRO A 3 -33.36 -59.74 -0.05
C PRO A 3 -33.34 -58.37 0.65
N LEU A 4 -34.52 -57.74 0.76
CA LEU A 4 -34.72 -56.48 1.48
C LEU A 4 -34.33 -56.57 2.97
N THR A 5 -34.63 -57.69 3.63
CA THR A 5 -34.31 -57.88 5.06
C THR A 5 -32.81 -58.11 5.31
N GLN A 6 -32.08 -58.72 4.37
CA GLN A 6 -30.63 -58.85 4.48
C GLN A 6 -29.93 -57.49 4.29
N THR A 7 -30.35 -56.70 3.31
CA THR A 7 -29.75 -55.37 3.05
C THR A 7 -29.91 -54.44 4.25
N ILE A 8 -31.10 -54.40 4.86
CA ILE A 8 -31.37 -53.61 6.06
C ILE A 8 -30.51 -54.09 7.23
N LEU A 9 -30.38 -55.41 7.42
CA LEU A 9 -29.57 -55.97 8.49
C LEU A 9 -28.07 -55.66 8.32
N THR A 10 -27.54 -55.73 7.09
CA THR A 10 -26.16 -55.31 6.79
C THR A 10 -25.95 -53.81 6.92
N PHE A 11 -26.96 -52.98 6.67
CA PHE A 11 -26.85 -51.54 6.87
C PHE A 11 -26.81 -51.17 8.36
N VAL A 12 -27.63 -51.85 9.17
CA VAL A 12 -27.72 -51.64 10.63
C VAL A 12 -26.53 -52.25 11.37
N LEU A 13 -26.10 -53.48 11.03
CA LEU A 13 -24.97 -54.15 11.66
C LEU A 13 -23.61 -53.75 11.06
N GLY A 14 -23.56 -53.40 9.78
CA GLY A 14 -22.35 -53.00 9.05
C GLY A 14 -21.98 -51.53 9.20
N GLY A 15 -22.64 -50.80 10.09
CA GLY A 15 -22.22 -49.44 10.46
C GLY A 15 -22.58 -48.35 9.45
N GLY A 16 -23.59 -48.54 8.59
CA GLY A 16 -24.01 -47.52 7.61
C GLY A 16 -24.37 -46.17 8.24
N LEU A 17 -24.93 -46.17 9.46
CA LEU A 17 -25.17 -44.97 10.25
C LEU A 17 -23.88 -44.30 10.74
N VAL A 18 -22.86 -45.09 11.10
CA VAL A 18 -21.55 -44.58 11.52
C VAL A 18 -20.86 -43.90 10.33
N SER A 19 -20.88 -44.53 9.15
CA SER A 19 -20.33 -43.94 7.92
C SER A 19 -21.02 -42.63 7.54
N PHE A 20 -22.34 -42.54 7.71
CA PHE A 20 -23.10 -41.32 7.45
C PHE A 20 -22.76 -40.21 8.45
N LEU A 21 -22.64 -40.53 9.73
CA LEU A 21 -22.21 -39.57 10.76
C LEU A 21 -20.79 -39.08 10.50
N THR A 22 -19.85 -39.97 10.14
CA THR A 22 -18.47 -39.60 9.79
C THR A 22 -18.45 -38.69 8.55
N ALA A 23 -19.27 -38.97 7.52
CA ALA A 23 -19.35 -38.12 6.33
C ALA A 23 -19.87 -36.71 6.65
N ILE A 24 -20.91 -36.59 7.49
CA ILE A 24 -21.43 -35.28 7.94
C ILE A 24 -20.37 -34.50 8.73
N ILE A 25 -19.67 -35.19 9.63
CA ILE A 25 -18.60 -34.58 10.42
C ILE A 25 -17.50 -34.06 9.49
N THR A 26 -16.98 -34.92 8.59
CA THR A 26 -15.95 -34.54 7.62
C THR A 26 -16.40 -33.38 6.74
N MET A 27 -17.65 -33.35 6.29
CA MET A 27 -18.19 -32.25 5.48
C MET A 27 -18.21 -30.90 6.23
N LYS A 28 -18.49 -30.90 7.55
CA LYS A 28 -18.40 -29.69 8.37
C LYS A 28 -16.95 -29.24 8.59
N TYR A 29 -16.03 -30.19 8.77
CA TYR A 29 -14.61 -29.87 8.94
C TYR A 29 -13.98 -29.31 7.65
N THR A 30 -14.29 -29.89 6.48
CA THR A 30 -13.78 -29.39 5.19
C THR A 30 -14.31 -27.99 4.89
N LYS A 31 -15.57 -27.69 5.22
CA LYS A 31 -16.13 -26.34 5.11
C LYS A 31 -15.38 -25.34 6.00
N LYS A 32 -15.18 -25.67 7.28
CA LYS A 32 -14.40 -24.80 8.19
C LYS A 32 -12.95 -24.61 7.75
N GLN A 33 -12.34 -25.64 7.15
CA GLN A 33 -10.98 -25.55 6.64
C GLN A 33 -10.89 -24.65 5.40
N ALA A 34 -11.86 -24.73 4.49
CA ALA A 34 -11.95 -23.82 3.35
C ALA A 34 -12.17 -22.36 3.80
N GLU A 35 -13.04 -22.13 4.79
CA GLU A 35 -13.25 -20.80 5.38
C GLU A 35 -11.97 -20.26 6.06
N ALA A 36 -11.25 -21.11 6.79
CA ALA A 36 -9.98 -20.73 7.41
C ALA A 36 -8.88 -20.41 6.38
N ASN A 37 -8.80 -21.18 5.30
CA ASN A 37 -7.85 -20.94 4.22
C ASN A 37 -8.17 -19.64 3.46
N ALA A 38 -9.45 -19.35 3.22
CA ALA A 38 -9.89 -18.09 2.63
C ALA A 38 -9.58 -16.90 3.56
N MET A 39 -9.78 -17.05 4.87
CA MET A 39 -9.48 -16.01 5.85
C MET A 39 -7.97 -15.71 5.92
N LYS A 40 -7.11 -16.73 5.83
CA LYS A 40 -5.65 -16.54 5.74
C LYS A 40 -5.25 -15.80 4.46
N ALA A 41 -5.78 -16.22 3.32
CA ALA A 41 -5.49 -15.56 2.04
C ALA A 41 -5.91 -14.08 2.06
N MET A 42 -7.04 -13.77 2.69
CA MET A 42 -7.49 -12.39 2.88
C MET A 42 -6.55 -11.60 3.80
N GLN A 43 -6.04 -12.22 4.87
CA GLN A 43 -5.08 -11.60 5.77
C GLN A 43 -3.76 -11.26 5.08
N ASP A 44 -3.26 -12.15 4.21
CA ASP A 44 -2.04 -11.91 3.43
C ASP A 44 -2.21 -10.71 2.48
N VAL A 45 -3.36 -10.60 1.81
CA VAL A 45 -3.70 -9.45 0.95
C VAL A 45 -3.76 -8.16 1.76
N TYR A 46 -4.41 -8.17 2.94
CA TYR A 46 -4.45 -6.99 3.80
C TYR A 46 -3.06 -6.56 4.28
N GLN A 47 -2.21 -7.53 4.64
CA GLN A 47 -0.85 -7.23 5.06
C GLN A 47 -0.01 -6.66 3.90
N GLY A 48 -0.21 -7.17 2.69
CA GLY A 48 0.39 -6.63 1.47
C GLY A 48 -0.01 -5.18 1.24
N LEU A 49 -1.33 -4.90 1.26
CA LEU A 49 -1.86 -3.55 1.08
C LEU A 49 -1.32 -2.57 2.13
N ILE A 50 -1.24 -2.98 3.41
CA ILE A 50 -0.67 -2.15 4.48
C ILE A 50 0.80 -1.83 4.22
N ASN A 51 1.58 -2.80 3.73
CA ASN A 51 2.98 -2.58 3.41
C ASN A 51 3.14 -1.63 2.23
N ASP A 52 2.36 -1.81 1.16
CA ASP A 52 2.39 -0.94 -0.01
C ASP A 52 2.04 0.51 0.38
N LEU A 53 0.98 0.72 1.16
CA LEU A 53 0.64 2.07 1.66
C LEU A 53 1.75 2.68 2.51
N ARG A 54 2.50 1.89 3.28
CA ARG A 54 3.63 2.40 4.06
C ARG A 54 4.80 2.82 3.17
N VAL A 55 5.07 2.08 2.10
CA VAL A 55 6.09 2.43 1.11
C VAL A 55 5.70 3.75 0.45
N ASP A 56 4.47 3.87 -0.05
CA ASP A 56 3.97 5.09 -0.69
C ASP A 56 4.07 6.31 0.24
N ILE A 57 3.68 6.17 1.51
CA ILE A 57 3.80 7.26 2.49
C ILE A 57 5.25 7.71 2.70
N ASN A 58 6.19 6.77 2.69
CA ASN A 58 7.61 7.06 2.87
C ASN A 58 8.19 7.75 1.63
N ASP A 59 7.83 7.28 0.45
CA ASP A 59 8.29 7.85 -0.83
C ASP A 59 7.77 9.29 -0.97
N MET A 60 6.47 9.51 -0.76
CA MET A 60 5.88 10.85 -0.73
C MET A 60 6.51 11.77 0.32
N ARG A 61 6.96 11.22 1.46
CA ARG A 61 7.68 12.00 2.48
C ARG A 61 9.09 12.37 2.02
N SER A 62 9.76 11.49 1.29
CA SER A 62 11.08 11.75 0.69
C SER A 62 10.98 12.84 -0.37
N GLU A 63 10.06 12.69 -1.32
CA GLU A 63 9.81 13.67 -2.38
C GLU A 63 9.51 15.06 -1.81
N ARG A 64 8.66 15.14 -0.78
CA ARG A 64 8.37 16.43 -0.11
C ARG A 64 9.60 17.07 0.53
N LYS A 65 10.57 16.29 1.01
CA LYS A 65 11.83 16.83 1.55
C LYS A 65 12.73 17.36 0.44
N GLU A 66 12.83 16.62 -0.65
CA GLU A 66 13.62 17.01 -1.82
C GLU A 66 13.08 18.30 -2.44
N LEU A 67 11.77 18.36 -2.71
CA LEU A 67 11.08 19.56 -3.20
C LEU A 67 11.29 20.77 -2.28
N ARG A 68 11.28 20.59 -0.96
CA ARG A 68 11.58 21.68 -0.01
C ARG A 68 13.01 22.16 -0.14
N SER A 69 13.97 21.25 -0.29
CA SER A 69 15.39 21.59 -0.49
C SER A 69 15.59 22.34 -1.81
N GLU A 70 14.93 21.92 -2.89
CA GLU A 70 14.98 22.62 -4.17
C GLU A 70 14.40 24.03 -4.08
N ILE A 71 13.25 24.21 -3.41
CA ILE A 71 12.66 25.53 -3.17
C ILE A 71 13.63 26.43 -2.40
N GLU A 72 14.32 25.92 -1.38
CA GLU A 72 15.31 26.68 -0.62
C GLU A 72 16.51 27.11 -1.48
N LYS A 73 17.01 26.21 -2.33
CA LYS A 73 18.09 26.52 -3.29
C LYS A 73 17.66 27.61 -4.27
N ILE A 74 16.51 27.44 -4.92
CA ILE A 74 15.97 28.41 -5.87
C ILE A 74 15.75 29.77 -5.20
N LYS A 75 15.23 29.78 -3.96
CA LYS A 75 15.06 31.02 -3.21
C LYS A 75 16.39 31.73 -2.96
N SER A 76 17.44 30.98 -2.60
CA SER A 76 18.79 31.52 -2.43
C SER A 76 19.35 32.09 -3.73
N GLU A 77 19.18 31.39 -4.85
CA GLU A 77 19.59 31.86 -6.17
C GLU A 77 18.86 33.14 -6.59
N VAL A 78 17.55 33.21 -6.38
CA VAL A 78 16.75 34.41 -6.64
C VAL A 78 17.22 35.58 -5.79
N ASP A 79 17.47 35.37 -4.50
CA ASP A 79 17.98 36.41 -3.61
C ASP A 79 19.37 36.91 -4.04
N ASN A 80 20.26 36.01 -4.45
CA ASN A 80 21.58 36.36 -4.97
C ASN A 80 21.49 37.13 -6.29
N ASN A 81 20.66 36.66 -7.23
CA ASN A 81 20.42 37.35 -8.50
C ASN A 81 19.82 38.75 -8.27
N ARG A 82 18.93 38.90 -7.28
CA ARG A 82 18.38 40.20 -6.90
C ARG A 82 19.45 41.14 -6.35
N LYS A 83 20.38 40.63 -5.53
CA LYS A 83 21.53 41.42 -5.04
C LYS A 83 22.42 41.85 -6.20
N LEU A 84 22.83 40.93 -7.07
CA LEU A 84 23.64 41.21 -8.25
C LEU A 84 22.97 42.24 -9.16
N CYS A 85 21.66 42.13 -9.41
CA CYS A 85 20.92 43.11 -10.21
C CYS A 85 20.94 44.51 -9.57
N ASN A 86 20.84 44.61 -8.24
CA ASN A 86 20.94 45.88 -7.53
C ASN A 86 22.37 46.45 -7.55
N GLU A 87 23.40 45.61 -7.49
CA GLU A 87 24.80 46.01 -7.62
C GLU A 87 25.14 46.47 -9.05
N LEU A 88 24.54 45.85 -10.07
CA LEU A 88 24.78 46.16 -11.47
C LEU A 88 24.00 47.38 -11.97
N LYS A 89 22.84 47.68 -11.36
CA LYS A 89 21.97 48.83 -11.73
C LYS A 89 22.73 50.16 -11.93
N PRO A 90 23.63 50.57 -11.01
CA PRO A 90 24.43 51.79 -11.15
C PRO A 90 25.33 51.84 -12.39
N TYR A 91 25.87 50.69 -12.81
CA TYR A 91 26.80 50.62 -13.96
C TYR A 91 26.08 50.71 -15.31
N LYS A 92 24.76 50.50 -15.34
CA LYS A 92 23.94 50.64 -16.56
C LYS A 92 23.67 52.11 -16.93
N CYS A 93 23.93 53.06 -16.02
CA CYS A 93 23.80 54.47 -16.31
C CYS A 93 24.98 54.97 -17.18
N THR A 94 24.78 55.05 -18.49
CA THR A 94 25.73 55.65 -19.45
C THR A 94 25.77 57.17 -19.37
N ASP A 95 24.67 57.80 -18.96
CA ASP A 95 24.56 59.25 -18.73
C ASP A 95 25.40 59.68 -17.51
N LEU A 96 26.21 60.73 -17.68
CA LEU A 96 27.03 61.33 -16.61
C LEU A 96 26.17 62.02 -15.52
N SER A 97 24.93 62.38 -15.85
CA SER A 97 24.00 63.07 -14.93
C SER A 97 23.11 62.12 -14.10
N CYS A 98 23.22 60.80 -14.28
CA CYS A 98 22.41 59.83 -13.54
C CYS A 98 22.77 59.80 -12.05
N THR A 99 21.83 60.18 -11.18
CA THR A 99 21.96 60.20 -9.71
C THR A 99 22.18 58.83 -9.07
N LYS A 100 21.92 57.74 -9.79
CA LYS A 100 22.16 56.36 -9.32
C LYS A 100 23.46 55.73 -9.84
N ARG A 101 24.26 56.47 -10.61
CA ARG A 101 25.54 56.02 -11.14
C ARG A 101 26.58 55.97 -10.01
N LYS A 102 27.35 54.89 -9.94
CA LYS A 102 28.48 54.78 -9.00
C LYS A 102 29.65 55.56 -9.61
N ALA A 103 30.26 56.45 -8.84
CA ALA A 103 31.45 57.21 -9.26
C ALA A 103 32.64 56.27 -9.53
#